data_AF-A0A4Q7V261-F1
#
_entry.id   AF-A0A4Q7V261-F1
#
_cell.length_a   1.000
_cell.length_b   1.000
_cell.length_c   1.000
_cell.angle_alpha   90.00
_cell.angle_beta   90.00
_cell.angle_gamma   90.00
#
_symmetry.space_group_name_H-M   'P 1'
#
loop_
_entity.id
_entity.type
_entity.pdbx_description
1 polymer ?
#
loop_
_entity_poly.entity_id
_entity_poly.type
_entity_poly.pdbx_seq_one_letter_code
_entity_poly.pdbx_strand_id
1 'polypeptide(L)'
;MSSYATHFSPPSMGPLPPQPVTAAQDPPTVLAYHDAMRIRAAATRAKTVFPDVVGEYLHDELVFYAEVGYRLERGSRMARLVDRVMTAPIPGSP
;
A
#
# COMPACT_ATOMS: atom_id res chain seq x y z
N MET A 1 -29.64 49.68 -34.39
CA MET A 1 -28.31 49.22 -33.96
C MET A 1 -28.46 47.74 -33.60
N SER A 2 -28.03 46.83 -34.47
CA SER A 2 -28.28 45.38 -34.32
C SER A 2 -26.95 44.65 -34.28
N SER A 3 -26.68 43.98 -33.16
CA SER A 3 -25.44 43.27 -32.85
C SER A 3 -25.34 41.93 -33.60
N TYR A 4 -24.18 41.65 -34.20
CA TYR A 4 -23.79 40.32 -34.64
C TYR A 4 -23.23 39.54 -33.44
N ALA A 5 -23.96 38.54 -32.97
CA ALA A 5 -23.45 37.54 -32.02
C ALA A 5 -22.96 36.33 -32.83
N THR A 6 -21.64 36.17 -32.95
CA THR A 6 -21.01 35.01 -33.60
C THR A 6 -21.15 33.80 -32.68
N HIS A 7 -21.97 32.82 -33.07
CA HIS A 7 -22.02 31.51 -32.42
C HIS A 7 -20.76 30.71 -32.76
N PHE A 8 -19.91 30.46 -31.78
CA PHE A 8 -18.81 29.48 -31.88
C PHE A 8 -19.33 28.12 -31.37
N SER A 9 -19.34 27.10 -32.23
CA SER A 9 -19.57 25.71 -31.81
C SER A 9 -18.22 25.01 -31.65
N PRO A 10 -17.92 24.38 -30.50
CA PRO A 10 -16.70 23.61 -30.34
C PRO A 10 -16.79 22.29 -31.15
N PRO A 11 -15.65 21.78 -31.66
CA PRO A 11 -15.63 20.52 -32.39
C PRO A 11 -15.97 19.34 -31.47
N SER A 12 -16.80 18.43 -31.97
CA SER A 12 -17.20 17.21 -31.26
C SER A 12 -15.99 16.28 -31.11
N MET A 13 -15.40 16.20 -29.91
CA MET A 13 -14.42 15.18 -29.58
C MET A 13 -15.09 13.81 -29.64
N GLY A 14 -14.70 12.96 -30.58
CA GLY A 14 -15.03 11.53 -30.54
C GLY A 14 -14.51 10.88 -29.25
N PRO A 15 -14.93 9.64 -28.94
CA PRO A 15 -14.46 8.95 -27.75
C PRO A 15 -12.92 8.88 -27.77
N LEU A 16 -12.30 9.36 -26.69
CA LEU A 16 -10.86 9.28 -26.51
C LEU A 16 -10.42 7.82 -26.71
N PRO A 17 -9.29 7.56 -27.41
CA PRO A 17 -8.75 6.21 -27.50
C PRO A 17 -8.53 5.66 -26.07
N PRO A 18 -8.73 4.34 -25.84
CA PRO A 18 -8.46 3.75 -24.55
C PRO A 18 -7.02 4.08 -24.15
N GLN A 19 -6.86 4.80 -23.04
CA GLN A 19 -5.55 5.15 -22.52
C GLN A 19 -4.73 3.86 -22.38
N PRO A 20 -3.49 3.81 -22.87
CA PRO A 20 -2.66 2.64 -22.65
C PRO A 20 -2.49 2.47 -21.14
N VAL A 21 -2.83 1.27 -20.64
CA VAL A 21 -2.59 0.86 -19.26
C VAL A 21 -1.08 0.69 -19.04
N THR A 22 -0.37 1.81 -18.98
CA THR A 22 1.09 1.88 -18.76
C THR A 22 1.25 2.71 -17.48
N ALA A 23 1.96 2.30 -16.43
CA ALA A 23 3.11 1.41 -16.34
C ALA A 23 3.06 0.67 -14.98
N ALA A 24 3.94 -0.32 -14.81
CA ALA A 24 4.44 -0.66 -13.49
C ALA A 24 4.75 0.65 -12.74
N GLN A 25 4.01 0.95 -11.67
CA GLN A 25 4.36 2.07 -10.81
C GLN A 25 5.80 1.85 -10.35
N ASP A 26 6.65 2.87 -10.50
CA ASP A 26 7.96 2.85 -9.87
C ASP A 26 7.77 2.43 -8.42
N PRO A 27 8.55 1.46 -7.90
CA PRO A 27 8.42 1.05 -6.52
C PRO A 27 8.56 2.30 -5.65
N PRO A 28 7.66 2.52 -4.67
CA PRO A 28 7.66 3.73 -3.88
C PRO A 28 9.06 3.95 -3.31
N THR A 29 9.65 5.13 -3.54
CA THR A 29 11.00 5.45 -3.08
C THR A 29 11.08 5.48 -1.55
N VAL A 30 9.93 5.77 -0.91
CA VAL A 30 9.73 5.83 0.54
C VAL A 30 8.35 5.24 0.86
N LEU A 31 8.30 4.37 1.86
CA LEU A 31 7.05 3.85 2.42
C LEU A 31 6.26 4.98 3.11
N ALA A 32 4.95 5.06 2.88
CA ALA A 32 4.13 6.09 3.53
C ALA A 32 4.24 5.99 5.06
N TYR A 33 4.33 7.14 5.73
CA TYR A 33 4.58 7.20 7.19
C TYR A 33 3.57 6.35 7.99
N HIS A 34 2.28 6.43 7.65
CA HIS A 34 1.24 5.65 8.30
C HIS A 34 1.40 4.14 8.09
N ASP A 35 1.83 3.71 6.90
CA ASP A 35 2.08 2.30 6.61
C ASP A 35 3.29 1.80 7.40
N ALA A 36 4.37 2.59 7.44
CA ALA A 36 5.55 2.27 8.24
C ALA A 36 5.21 2.14 9.74
N MET A 37 4.38 3.04 10.29
CA MET A 37 3.89 2.94 11.66
C MET A 37 3.04 1.68 11.88
N ARG A 38 2.13 1.36 10.95
CA ARG A 38 1.29 0.15 11.04
C ARG A 38 2.14 -1.12 11.03
N ILE A 39 3.15 -1.18 10.16
CA ILE A 39 4.06 -2.33 10.07
C ILE A 39 4.88 -2.47 11.36
N ARG A 40 5.38 -1.37 11.93
CA ARG A 40 6.08 -1.39 13.23
C ARG A 40 5.18 -1.87 14.37
N ALA A 41 3.92 -1.42 14.40
CA ALA A 41 2.94 -1.91 15.37
C ALA A 41 2.69 -3.41 15.21
N ALA A 42 2.60 -3.91 13.96
CA ALA A 42 2.51 -5.34 13.69
C ALA A 42 3.78 -6.08 14.16
N ALA A 43 4.98 -5.53 13.96
CA ALA A 43 6.22 -6.13 14.44
C ALA A 43 6.20 -6.34 15.96
N THR A 44 5.83 -5.29 16.71
CA THR A 44 5.69 -5.39 18.18
C THR A 44 4.66 -6.44 18.57
N ARG A 45 3.50 -6.45 17.90
CA ARG A 45 2.43 -7.41 18.16
C ARG A 45 2.84 -8.85 17.86
N ALA A 46 3.67 -9.10 16.84
CA ALA A 46 4.04 -10.44 16.39
C ALA A 46 4.60 -11.31 17.52
N LYS A 47 5.44 -10.73 18.39
CA LYS A 47 6.02 -11.41 19.57
C LYS A 47 4.99 -11.83 20.60
N THR A 48 3.80 -11.21 20.60
CA THR A 48 2.71 -11.53 21.52
C THR A 48 1.77 -12.58 20.94
N VAL A 49 1.51 -12.52 19.63
CA VAL A 49 0.53 -13.42 18.99
C VAL A 49 1.15 -14.73 18.46
N PHE A 50 2.45 -14.73 18.17
CA PHE A 50 3.19 -15.92 17.75
C PHE A 50 4.28 -16.21 18.80
N PRO A 51 4.21 -17.34 19.52
CA PRO A 51 5.18 -17.65 20.56
C PRO A 51 6.55 -18.02 19.97
N ASP A 52 7.55 -17.97 20.84
CA ASP A 52 8.92 -18.42 20.60
C ASP A 52 9.60 -17.74 19.39
N VAL A 53 10.54 -18.45 18.78
CA VAL A 53 11.38 -17.98 17.68
C VAL A 53 10.59 -17.47 16.47
N VAL A 54 9.35 -17.92 16.28
CA VAL A 54 8.51 -17.47 15.17
C VAL A 54 8.11 -16.01 15.34
N GLY A 55 7.70 -15.60 16.54
CA GLY A 55 7.35 -14.21 16.81
C GLY A 55 8.53 -13.27 16.69
N GLU A 56 9.72 -13.71 17.09
CA GLU A 56 10.98 -12.96 16.98
C GLU A 56 11.37 -12.76 15.52
N TYR A 57 11.35 -13.83 14.71
CA TYR A 57 11.65 -13.75 13.29
C TYR A 57 10.68 -12.81 12.55
N LEU A 58 9.38 -12.90 12.86
CA LEU A 58 8.37 -12.03 12.26
C LEU A 58 8.56 -10.57 12.66
N HIS A 59 8.95 -10.31 13.92
CA HIS A 59 9.29 -8.96 14.36
C HIS A 59 10.43 -8.38 13.53
N ASP A 60 11.55 -9.10 13.41
CA ASP A 60 12.74 -8.60 12.72
C ASP A 60 12.48 -8.37 11.23
N GLU A 61 11.75 -9.28 10.58
CA GLU A 61 11.34 -9.13 9.18
C GLU A 61 10.42 -7.91 8.97
N LEU A 62 9.47 -7.67 9.86
CA LEU A 62 8.56 -6.53 9.76
C LEU A 62 9.28 -5.20 10.02
N VAL A 63 10.23 -5.15 10.97
CA VAL A 63 11.08 -3.98 11.19
C VAL A 63 11.94 -3.70 9.96
N PHE A 64 12.62 -4.72 9.44
CA PHE A 64 13.42 -4.61 8.23
C PHE A 64 12.58 -4.11 7.04
N TYR A 65 11.36 -4.64 6.89
CA TYR A 65 10.46 -4.21 5.84
C TYR A 65 10.05 -2.74 5.95
N ALA A 66 9.73 -2.27 7.16
CA ALA A 66 9.35 -0.87 7.40
C ALA A 66 10.49 0.12 7.10
N GLU A 67 11.74 -0.32 7.21
CA GLU A 67 12.91 0.53 6.99
C GLU A 67 13.38 0.52 5.54
N VAL A 68 13.49 -0.67 4.93
CA VAL A 68 14.11 -0.84 3.61
C VAL A 68 13.50 -1.95 2.75
N GLY A 69 12.88 -2.97 3.35
CA GLY A 69 12.46 -4.17 2.62
C GLY A 69 11.33 -3.95 1.60
N TYR A 70 10.52 -2.89 1.74
CA TYR A 70 9.49 -2.50 0.75
C TYR A 70 10.05 -2.27 -0.66
N ARG A 71 11.35 -2.00 -0.79
CA ARG A 71 12.03 -1.82 -2.09
C ARG A 71 12.26 -3.13 -2.83
N LEU A 72 12.23 -4.25 -2.13
CA LEU A 72 12.54 -5.58 -2.64
C LEU A 72 11.28 -6.41 -2.90
N GLU A 73 10.15 -6.03 -2.32
CA GLU A 73 8.90 -6.76 -2.50
C GLU A 73 8.29 -6.50 -3.88
N ARG A 74 7.89 -7.57 -4.56
CA ARG A 74 7.20 -7.53 -5.87
C ARG A 74 5.72 -7.92 -5.79
N GLY A 75 5.11 -7.86 -4.60
CA GLY A 75 3.74 -8.34 -4.38
C GLY A 75 3.12 -7.82 -3.08
N SER A 76 2.14 -8.57 -2.57
CA SER A 76 1.35 -8.22 -1.38
C SER A 76 1.57 -9.18 -0.21
N ARG A 77 2.72 -9.86 -0.17
CA ARG A 77 3.05 -10.80 0.92
C ARG A 77 3.13 -10.04 2.24
N MET A 78 3.81 -8.91 2.29
CA MET A 78 3.98 -8.18 3.54
C MET A 78 2.67 -7.57 4.03
N ALA A 79 1.87 -7.01 3.13
CA ALA A 79 0.53 -6.53 3.46
C ALA A 79 -0.33 -7.64 4.11
N ARG A 80 -0.35 -8.84 3.51
CA ARG A 80 -1.07 -9.99 4.07
C ARG A 80 -0.50 -10.47 5.40
N LEU A 81 0.84 -10.41 5.57
CA LEU A 81 1.48 -10.77 6.83
C LEU A 81 1.09 -9.79 7.95
N VAL A 82 1.13 -8.49 7.68
CA VAL A 82 0.68 -7.45 8.61
C VAL A 82 -0.76 -7.70 9.02
N ASP A 83 -1.66 -7.93 8.06
CA ASP A 83 -3.07 -8.20 8.36
C ASP A 83 -3.24 -9.48 9.18
N ARG A 84 -2.47 -10.53 8.88
CA ARG A 84 -2.50 -11.77 9.65
C ARG A 84 -2.05 -11.56 11.09
N VAL A 85 -0.97 -10.81 11.33
CA VAL A 85 -0.47 -10.51 12.67
C VAL A 85 -1.47 -9.66 13.45
N MET A 86 -2.06 -8.65 12.80
CA MET A 86 -3.00 -7.73 13.45
C MET A 86 -4.33 -8.41 13.82
N THR A 87 -4.77 -9.40 13.04
CA THR A 87 -6.00 -10.15 13.28
C THR A 87 -5.80 -11.45 14.05
N ALA A 88 -4.56 -11.88 14.30
CA ALA A 88 -4.29 -13.09 15.06
C ALA A 88 -4.78 -12.94 16.52
N PRO A 89 -5.44 -13.97 17.06
CA PRO A 89 -5.80 -13.99 18.48
C PRO A 89 -4.53 -14.04 19.33
N ILE A 90 -4.57 -13.42 20.51
CA ILE A 90 -3.47 -13.53 21.48
C ILE A 90 -3.62 -14.89 22.17
N PRO A 91 -2.60 -15.76 22.15
CA PRO A 91 -2.63 -17.03 22.88
C PRO A 91 -3.00 -16.81 24.36
N GLY A 92 -4.00 -17.52 24.86
CA GLY A 92 -4.46 -17.41 26.24
C GLY A 92 -5.36 -16.22 26.56
N SER A 93 -5.71 -15.38 25.58
CA SER A 93 -6.82 -14.43 25.71
C SER A 93 -8.16 -15.20 25.59
N PRO A 94 -9.18 -14.90 26.43
CA PRO A 94 -10.48 -15.58 26.40
C PRO A 94 -11.23 -15.35 25.08
#